data_AF-A0A5E4F5Y7-F1
#
_entry.id   AF-A0A5E4F5Y7-F1
#
_cell.length_a   1.000
_cell.length_b   1.000
_cell.length_c   1.000
_cell.angle_alpha   90.00
_cell.angle_beta   90.00
_cell.angle_gamma   90.00
#
_symmetry.space_group_name_H-M   'P 1'
#
loop_
_entity.id
_entity.type
_entity.pdbx_description
1 polymer ?
#
loop_
_entity_poly.entity_id
_entity_poly.type
_entity_poly.pdbx_seq_one_letter_code
_entity_poly.pdbx_strand_id
1 'polypeptide(L)'
;MAPYAHLAIYRVCGLDCAEADILAAMDAAVEDGVDVLSLSLGGPSIPFYGDVIAVGAFGATQKGIFVSCAAGNSGPYHASTTDRILNLTSTPTSAILFNGAASDPLAPKVATFSSRGPNTASPGILKPDIIGPGVDILAAWPVSVDNATKSNATFNIISGTSMSTPHLSGIAALLKSSHPDWSPAAIKSAIMTSANVLNLAGLPIVDQRLNLGDVYAIGAGHVNPTKANDPGLIYDTQPMDYIPYLCGLNYTEKEIHIITQQKVNCSQVGVIPEAQLNYPSFSIKIGSNESQSQYYTRTVRNVGPASSTYNLDLLVPHKMGMSVNPGVLTFTEVNQKITFHVEFIAEDGAGKDGVAFGQGYLRWVSDKHNVTSPIAVIFDSK
;
A
#
# COMPACT_ATOMS: atom_id res chain seq x y z
N MET A 1 14.65 0.66 -11.28
CA MET A 1 14.93 0.24 -9.89
C MET A 1 15.78 -1.02 -9.81
N ALA A 2 15.42 -2.14 -10.47
CA ALA A 2 16.21 -3.37 -10.49
C ALA A 2 16.79 -3.65 -11.89
N PRO A 3 18.00 -3.17 -12.24
CA PRO A 3 18.51 -3.23 -13.62
C PRO A 3 18.85 -4.64 -14.11
N TYR A 4 19.03 -5.60 -13.20
CA TYR A 4 19.34 -6.99 -13.53
C TYR A 4 18.16 -7.95 -13.33
N ALA A 5 16.98 -7.43 -12.99
CA ALA A 5 15.78 -8.25 -12.91
C ALA A 5 15.37 -8.71 -14.31
N HIS A 6 14.97 -9.98 -14.43
CA HIS A 6 14.40 -10.49 -15.69
C HIS A 6 12.99 -9.93 -15.90
N LEU A 7 12.61 -9.74 -17.16
CA LEU A 7 11.29 -9.23 -17.53
C LEU A 7 10.52 -10.32 -18.29
N ALA A 8 9.32 -10.64 -17.80
CA ALA A 8 8.31 -11.38 -18.54
C ALA A 8 7.15 -10.42 -18.85
N ILE A 9 6.76 -10.33 -20.13
CA ILE A 9 5.80 -9.33 -20.61
C ILE A 9 4.51 -10.03 -21.01
N TYR A 10 3.42 -9.74 -20.30
CA TYR A 10 2.08 -10.24 -20.59
C TYR A 10 1.21 -9.09 -21.09
N ARG A 11 0.85 -9.10 -22.37
CA ARG A 11 0.07 -8.04 -23.00
C ARG A 11 -1.42 -8.30 -22.80
N VAL A 12 -2.06 -7.47 -21.97
CA VAL A 12 -3.50 -7.55 -21.66
C VAL A 12 -4.30 -6.34 -22.13
N CYS A 13 -3.59 -5.34 -22.68
CA CYS A 13 -4.20 -4.10 -23.15
C CYS A 13 -3.95 -3.90 -24.65
N GLY A 14 -5.03 -3.59 -25.35
CA GLY A 14 -5.08 -3.13 -26.73
C GLY A 14 -5.72 -1.75 -26.80
N LEU A 15 -6.95 -1.68 -27.33
CA LEU A 15 -7.79 -0.48 -27.28
C LEU A 15 -8.40 -0.29 -25.88
N ASP A 16 -8.69 -1.41 -25.22
CA ASP A 16 -9.10 -1.54 -23.83
C ASP A 16 -8.25 -2.64 -23.14
N CYS A 17 -8.49 -2.86 -21.85
CA CYS A 17 -7.89 -3.96 -21.10
C CYS A 17 -9.03 -4.84 -20.60
N ALA A 18 -9.32 -5.94 -21.30
CA ALA A 18 -10.43 -6.81 -20.94
C ALA A 18 -10.13 -7.56 -19.63
N GLU A 19 -11.12 -7.65 -18.75
CA GLU A 19 -10.98 -8.31 -17.44
C GLU A 19 -10.53 -9.77 -17.57
N ALA A 20 -11.03 -10.49 -18.58
CA ALA A 20 -10.64 -11.87 -18.85
C ALA A 20 -9.16 -12.00 -19.28
N ASP A 21 -8.66 -11.05 -20.10
CA ASP A 21 -7.26 -11.05 -20.53
C ASP A 21 -6.32 -10.74 -19.36
N ILE A 22 -6.73 -9.82 -18.48
CA ILE A 22 -5.99 -9.50 -17.24
C ILE A 22 -5.86 -10.75 -16.38
N LEU A 23 -6.97 -11.43 -16.09
CA LEU A 23 -6.96 -12.62 -15.23
C LEU A 23 -6.13 -13.75 -15.86
N ALA A 24 -6.32 -14.02 -17.16
CA ALA A 24 -5.57 -15.05 -17.87
C ALA A 24 -4.05 -14.79 -17.87
N ALA A 25 -3.63 -13.53 -18.01
CA ALA A 25 -2.22 -13.17 -17.93
C ALA A 25 -1.66 -13.29 -16.51
N MET A 26 -2.45 -12.97 -15.48
CA MET A 26 -2.03 -13.19 -14.09
C MET A 26 -1.85 -14.69 -13.83
N ASP A 27 -2.79 -15.53 -14.27
CA ASP A 27 -2.68 -16.99 -14.13
C ASP A 27 -1.44 -17.54 -14.85
N ALA A 28 -1.21 -17.12 -16.10
CA ALA A 28 -0.01 -17.51 -16.86
C ALA A 28 1.28 -17.07 -16.16
N ALA A 29 1.32 -15.84 -15.65
CA ALA A 29 2.51 -15.34 -14.95
C ALA A 29 2.77 -16.08 -13.63
N VAL A 30 1.71 -16.49 -12.92
CA VAL A 30 1.81 -17.33 -11.73
C VAL A 30 2.33 -18.72 -12.08
N GLU A 31 1.88 -19.31 -13.19
CA GLU A 31 2.35 -20.61 -13.69
C GLU A 31 3.83 -20.55 -14.13
N ASP A 32 4.22 -19.46 -14.80
CA ASP A 32 5.60 -19.19 -15.21
C ASP A 32 6.54 -18.91 -14.01
N GLY A 33 5.99 -18.76 -12.80
CA GLY A 33 6.76 -18.65 -11.57
C GLY A 33 7.47 -17.30 -11.39
N VAL A 34 6.83 -16.20 -11.81
CA VAL A 34 7.38 -14.85 -11.60
C VAL A 34 7.46 -14.49 -10.11
N ASP A 35 8.45 -13.69 -9.70
CA ASP A 35 8.57 -13.25 -8.30
C ASP A 35 7.66 -12.06 -7.94
N VAL A 36 7.42 -11.18 -8.93
CA VAL A 36 6.70 -9.92 -8.77
C VAL A 36 5.83 -9.64 -9.98
N LEU A 37 4.57 -9.29 -9.73
CA LEU A 37 3.64 -8.76 -10.72
C LEU A 37 3.53 -7.24 -10.57
N SER A 38 3.70 -6.52 -11.69
CA SER A 38 3.63 -5.06 -11.74
C SER A 38 2.45 -4.61 -12.62
N LEU A 39 1.32 -4.27 -12.02
CA LEU A 39 0.10 -3.90 -12.73
C LEU A 39 -0.16 -2.40 -12.63
N SER A 40 0.17 -1.68 -13.69
CA SER A 40 -0.18 -0.26 -13.85
C SER A 40 -1.60 -0.08 -14.40
N LEU A 41 -2.54 -0.88 -13.89
CA LEU A 41 -3.95 -0.99 -14.29
C LEU A 41 -4.83 -0.99 -13.04
N GLY A 42 -6.12 -0.67 -13.21
CA GLY A 42 -7.11 -0.68 -12.14
C GLY A 42 -8.52 -0.46 -12.67
N GLY A 43 -9.53 -0.89 -11.91
CA GLY A 43 -10.95 -0.72 -12.20
C GLY A 43 -11.66 -0.07 -11.01
N PRO A 44 -12.97 0.26 -11.09
CA PRO A 44 -13.69 0.86 -9.98
C PRO A 44 -13.51 0.06 -8.67
N SER A 45 -13.48 0.75 -7.53
CA SER A 45 -13.46 0.07 -6.23
C SER A 45 -14.78 -0.67 -6.01
N ILE A 46 -14.75 -2.00 -6.16
CA ILE A 46 -15.88 -2.93 -6.04
C ILE A 46 -15.52 -4.08 -5.09
N PRO A 47 -16.49 -4.87 -4.61
CA PRO A 47 -16.19 -6.04 -3.77
C PRO A 47 -15.20 -7.00 -4.45
N PHE A 48 -14.32 -7.64 -3.66
CA PHE A 48 -13.18 -8.39 -4.22
C PHE A 48 -13.57 -9.57 -5.12
N TYR A 49 -14.74 -10.16 -4.93
CA TYR A 49 -15.24 -11.23 -5.79
C TYR A 49 -15.66 -10.76 -7.18
N GLY A 50 -15.87 -9.45 -7.37
CA GLY A 50 -16.12 -8.82 -8.66
C GLY A 50 -14.89 -8.18 -9.29
N ASP A 51 -13.78 -8.08 -8.56
CA ASP A 51 -12.52 -7.47 -9.05
C ASP A 51 -11.54 -8.56 -9.50
N VAL A 52 -11.36 -8.70 -10.82
CA VAL A 52 -10.46 -9.70 -11.39
C VAL A 52 -8.99 -9.50 -11.00
N ILE A 53 -8.57 -8.26 -10.70
CA ILE A 53 -7.22 -7.99 -10.20
C ILE A 53 -7.10 -8.52 -8.77
N ALA A 54 -8.13 -8.36 -7.94
CA ALA A 54 -8.17 -8.92 -6.59
C ALA A 54 -8.16 -10.46 -6.60
N VAL A 55 -8.95 -11.09 -7.49
CA VAL A 55 -8.98 -12.55 -7.67
C VAL A 55 -7.60 -13.07 -8.10
N GLY A 56 -7.01 -12.51 -9.17
CA GLY A 56 -5.68 -12.91 -9.63
C GLY A 56 -4.58 -12.63 -8.60
N ALA A 57 -4.69 -11.51 -7.86
CA ALA A 57 -3.70 -11.15 -6.84
C ALA A 57 -3.75 -12.09 -5.62
N PHE A 58 -4.94 -12.59 -5.27
CA PHE A 58 -5.07 -13.62 -4.24
C PHE A 58 -4.34 -14.90 -4.67
N GLY A 59 -4.59 -15.38 -5.89
CA GLY A 59 -3.90 -16.56 -6.45
C GLY A 59 -2.38 -16.39 -6.50
N ALA A 60 -1.90 -15.24 -6.96
CA ALA A 60 -0.47 -14.91 -6.96
C ALA A 60 0.14 -14.89 -5.55
N THR A 61 -0.56 -14.28 -4.58
CA THR A 61 -0.11 -14.21 -3.19
C THR A 61 -0.02 -15.59 -2.55
N GLN A 62 -0.94 -16.50 -2.88
CA GLN A 62 -0.89 -17.90 -2.43
C GLN A 62 0.37 -18.65 -2.92
N LYS A 63 0.94 -18.22 -4.05
CA LYS A 63 2.20 -18.75 -4.60
C LYS A 63 3.43 -17.97 -4.15
N GLY A 64 3.27 -17.01 -3.24
CA GLY A 64 4.38 -16.20 -2.72
C GLY A 64 4.83 -15.08 -3.65
N ILE A 65 4.00 -14.72 -4.63
CA ILE A 65 4.29 -13.69 -5.64
C ILE A 65 3.80 -12.34 -5.13
N PHE A 66 4.67 -11.32 -5.19
CA PHE A 66 4.30 -9.97 -4.76
C PHE A 66 3.54 -9.24 -5.87
N VAL A 67 2.42 -8.59 -5.54
CA VAL A 67 1.61 -7.82 -6.51
C VAL A 67 1.65 -6.34 -6.18
N SER A 68 2.10 -5.52 -7.14
CA SER A 68 2.06 -4.07 -7.06
C SER A 68 1.01 -3.52 -8.02
N CYS A 69 0.08 -2.71 -7.50
CA CYS A 69 -0.96 -2.07 -8.29
C CYS A 69 -0.92 -0.55 -8.13
N ALA A 70 -1.30 0.17 -9.19
CA ALA A 70 -1.44 1.61 -9.16
C ALA A 70 -2.66 2.04 -8.31
N ALA A 71 -2.55 3.15 -7.58
CA ALA A 71 -3.67 3.68 -6.79
C ALA A 71 -4.77 4.35 -7.64
N GLY A 72 -4.44 4.80 -8.85
CA GLY A 72 -5.31 5.56 -9.74
C GLY A 72 -4.89 7.03 -9.89
N ASN A 73 -5.42 7.69 -10.92
CA ASN A 73 -5.09 9.06 -11.29
C ASN A 73 -6.30 10.01 -11.20
N SER A 74 -7.22 9.73 -10.27
CA SER A 74 -8.50 10.43 -10.12
C SER A 74 -8.59 11.25 -8.82
N GLY A 75 -7.43 11.51 -8.22
CA GLY A 75 -7.31 12.46 -7.14
C GLY A 75 -7.72 13.88 -7.56
N PRO A 76 -7.83 14.80 -6.60
CA PRO A 76 -7.26 14.69 -5.27
C PRO A 76 -8.30 14.51 -4.14
N TYR A 77 -9.56 14.27 -4.46
CA TYR A 77 -10.61 14.10 -3.46
C TYR A 77 -10.48 12.73 -2.76
N HIS A 78 -10.87 12.64 -1.48
CA HIS A 78 -10.91 11.37 -0.75
C HIS A 78 -11.87 10.38 -1.40
N ALA A 79 -11.64 9.08 -1.15
CA ALA A 79 -12.37 7.95 -1.71
C ALA A 79 -12.32 7.88 -3.25
N SER A 80 -11.18 8.29 -3.83
CA SER A 80 -10.91 8.22 -5.29
C SER A 80 -9.96 7.09 -5.66
N THR A 81 -9.53 6.24 -4.71
CA THR A 81 -8.80 5.00 -4.99
C THR A 81 -9.62 4.18 -5.96
N THR A 82 -9.02 4.06 -7.15
CA THR A 82 -9.55 3.53 -8.40
C THR A 82 -10.94 4.04 -8.84
N ASP A 83 -10.89 5.18 -9.54
CA ASP A 83 -11.87 5.62 -10.55
C ASP A 83 -11.25 5.43 -11.95
N ARG A 84 -11.95 4.74 -12.86
CA ARG A 84 -11.64 4.72 -14.30
C ARG A 84 -11.75 6.16 -14.83
N ILE A 85 -10.62 6.78 -15.16
CA ILE A 85 -10.57 7.66 -16.34
C ILE A 85 -9.31 7.32 -17.14
N LEU A 86 -9.50 6.50 -18.18
CA LEU A 86 -8.70 6.60 -19.41
C LEU A 86 -9.01 7.97 -20.02
N ASN A 87 -8.33 9.01 -19.55
CA ASN A 87 -8.12 10.21 -20.34
C ASN A 87 -6.65 10.23 -20.66
N LEU A 88 -6.33 9.72 -21.85
CA LEU A 88 -5.20 10.21 -22.62
C LEU A 88 -5.51 11.68 -22.97
N THR A 89 -5.37 12.59 -22.01
CA THR A 89 -5.32 14.01 -22.36
C THR A 89 -3.96 14.24 -23.03
N SER A 90 -4.00 14.40 -24.34
CA SER A 90 -2.94 15.02 -25.11
C SER A 90 -2.53 16.32 -24.43
N THR A 91 -1.34 16.39 -23.85
CA THR A 91 -0.77 17.65 -23.37
C THR A 91 -0.52 18.57 -24.57
N PRO A 92 -0.92 19.84 -24.53
CA PRO A 92 -0.44 20.81 -25.51
C PRO A 92 1.06 21.00 -25.30
N THR A 93 1.83 20.96 -26.38
CA THR A 93 3.25 21.33 -26.40
C THR A 93 3.40 22.82 -26.08
N SER A 94 3.95 23.14 -24.92
CA SER A 94 4.68 24.40 -24.71
C SER A 94 6.14 24.06 -24.43
N ALA A 95 7.00 24.39 -25.40
CA ALA A 95 8.45 24.28 -25.23
C ALA A 95 8.92 25.44 -24.36
N ILE A 96 9.20 25.16 -23.08
CA ILE A 96 10.02 26.01 -22.22
C ILE A 96 11.43 25.42 -22.24
N LEU A 97 12.42 26.22 -22.66
CA LEU A 97 13.84 25.89 -22.54
C LEU A 97 14.20 25.75 -21.07
N PHE A 98 14.48 24.53 -20.60
CA PHE A 98 15.04 24.29 -19.27
C PHE A 98 16.55 24.02 -19.36
N ASN A 99 17.33 24.96 -18.83
CA ASN A 99 18.71 24.70 -18.39
C ASN A 99 18.65 24.05 -16.99
N GLY A 100 18.90 22.74 -16.92
CA GLY A 100 19.18 22.01 -15.67
C GLY A 100 17.96 21.64 -14.80
N ALA A 101 17.98 20.44 -14.24
CA ALA A 101 17.01 20.03 -13.21
C ALA A 101 17.32 20.77 -11.90
N ALA A 102 16.42 21.64 -11.45
CA ALA A 102 16.52 22.27 -10.14
C ALA A 102 16.07 21.27 -9.05
N SER A 103 16.82 21.18 -7.96
CA SER A 103 16.43 20.36 -6.80
C SER A 103 15.25 21.02 -6.08
N ASP A 104 14.13 20.31 -5.95
CA ASP A 104 12.98 20.75 -5.16
C ASP A 104 13.14 20.28 -3.70
N PRO A 105 13.40 21.18 -2.73
CA PRO A 105 13.57 20.79 -1.32
C PRO A 105 12.29 20.24 -0.69
N LEU A 106 11.12 20.51 -1.28
CA LEU A 106 9.85 19.97 -0.81
C LEU A 106 9.54 18.59 -1.39
N ALA A 107 10.39 18.03 -2.24
CA ALA A 107 10.22 16.68 -2.75
C ALA A 107 10.44 15.62 -1.63
N PRO A 108 9.72 14.50 -1.64
CA PRO A 108 8.60 14.20 -2.53
C PRO A 108 7.33 14.99 -2.17
N LYS A 109 6.52 15.28 -3.18
CA LYS A 109 5.15 15.79 -3.04
C LYS A 109 4.18 14.81 -3.67
N VAL A 110 3.00 14.63 -3.08
CA VAL A 110 1.98 13.77 -3.68
C VAL A 110 1.35 14.49 -4.87
N ALA A 111 1.34 13.85 -6.04
CA ALA A 111 0.74 14.41 -7.23
C ALA A 111 -0.74 14.71 -7.05
N THR A 112 -1.24 15.81 -7.61
CA THR A 112 -2.67 16.18 -7.49
C THR A 112 -3.57 15.08 -8.05
N PHE A 113 -3.18 14.45 -9.16
CA PHE A 113 -3.95 13.36 -9.76
C PHE A 113 -3.90 12.07 -8.94
N SER A 114 -2.95 11.87 -8.02
CA SER A 114 -2.86 10.61 -7.28
C SER A 114 -4.14 10.38 -6.49
N SER A 115 -4.82 9.27 -6.76
CA SER A 115 -6.03 8.87 -6.05
C SER A 115 -5.78 8.74 -4.54
N ARG A 116 -6.82 9.00 -3.74
CA ARG A 116 -6.78 9.05 -2.28
C ARG A 116 -7.73 8.04 -1.66
N GLY A 117 -7.33 7.47 -0.52
CA GLY A 117 -8.25 6.68 0.30
C GLY A 117 -9.38 7.54 0.89
N PRO A 118 -10.26 6.95 1.73
CA PRO A 118 -10.21 5.58 2.26
C PRO A 118 -10.53 4.50 1.22
N ASN A 119 -10.17 3.26 1.54
CA ASN A 119 -10.56 2.08 0.75
C ASN A 119 -12.06 1.81 0.92
N THR A 120 -12.85 1.92 -0.15
CA THR A 120 -14.31 1.70 -0.06
C THR A 120 -14.69 0.23 -0.12
N ALA A 121 -13.89 -0.61 -0.80
CA ALA A 121 -14.11 -2.06 -0.88
C ALA A 121 -13.78 -2.78 0.43
N SER A 122 -12.76 -2.29 1.15
CA SER A 122 -12.46 -2.75 2.50
C SER A 122 -11.99 -1.62 3.44
N PRO A 123 -12.92 -0.91 4.12
CA PRO A 123 -12.60 0.27 4.94
C PRO A 123 -11.68 0.05 6.14
N GLY A 124 -11.64 -1.17 6.70
CA GLY A 124 -10.70 -1.55 7.76
C GLY A 124 -9.25 -1.72 7.30
N ILE A 125 -8.97 -1.61 5.99
CA ILE A 125 -7.61 -1.59 5.43
C ILE A 125 -7.31 -0.21 4.84
N LEU A 126 -6.29 0.46 5.38
CA LEU A 126 -5.85 1.76 4.90
C LEU A 126 -5.31 1.69 3.46
N LYS A 127 -5.70 2.66 2.63
CA LYS A 127 -5.14 2.90 1.29
C LYS A 127 -4.89 4.40 1.02
N PRO A 128 -3.91 4.74 0.17
CA PRO A 128 -2.91 3.84 -0.43
C PRO A 128 -1.94 3.30 0.63
N ASP A 129 -1.15 2.28 0.28
CA ASP A 129 -0.20 1.68 1.23
C ASP A 129 1.08 2.52 1.39
N ILE A 130 1.59 3.07 0.28
CA ILE A 130 2.90 3.70 0.17
C ILE A 130 2.90 4.64 -1.06
N ILE A 131 3.75 5.65 -1.07
CA ILE A 131 4.04 6.47 -2.26
C ILE A 131 5.44 6.23 -2.81
N GLY A 132 5.60 6.45 -4.11
CA GLY A 132 6.89 6.38 -4.80
C GLY A 132 6.93 7.27 -6.05
N PRO A 133 8.10 7.42 -6.70
CA PRO A 133 8.28 8.34 -7.83
C PRO A 133 7.37 8.02 -9.01
N GLY A 134 6.54 8.97 -9.42
CA GLY A 134 5.60 8.79 -10.53
C GLY A 134 5.29 10.06 -11.31
N VAL A 135 6.05 11.13 -11.13
CA VAL A 135 5.90 12.39 -11.87
C VAL A 135 7.19 12.62 -12.65
N ASP A 136 7.03 12.96 -13.92
CA ASP A 136 8.09 13.26 -14.88
C ASP A 136 9.17 12.16 -14.94
N ILE A 137 8.70 10.91 -15.04
CA ILE A 137 9.58 9.74 -15.13
C ILE A 137 10.01 9.52 -16.57
N LEU A 138 11.32 9.60 -16.80
CA LEU A 138 11.96 9.23 -18.06
C LEU A 138 12.06 7.69 -18.18
N ALA A 139 11.51 7.12 -19.25
CA ALA A 139 11.59 5.69 -19.53
C ALA A 139 11.69 5.40 -21.03
N ALA A 140 12.02 4.16 -21.38
CA ALA A 140 12.04 3.70 -22.77
C ALA A 140 10.65 3.84 -23.43
N TRP A 141 10.65 4.20 -24.70
CA TRP A 141 9.45 4.42 -25.51
C TRP A 141 9.59 3.72 -26.87
N PRO A 142 8.51 3.26 -27.52
CA PRO A 142 8.63 2.52 -28.79
C PRO A 142 9.14 3.37 -29.97
N VAL A 143 9.01 4.70 -29.91
CA VAL A 143 9.41 5.64 -30.97
C VAL A 143 10.08 6.87 -30.38
N SER A 144 10.86 7.61 -31.16
CA SER A 144 11.33 8.94 -30.73
C SER A 144 10.13 9.90 -30.66
N VAL A 145 10.02 10.60 -29.53
CA VAL A 145 9.03 11.67 -29.32
C VAL A 145 9.70 13.04 -29.21
N ASP A 146 11.03 13.10 -29.35
CA ASP A 146 11.79 14.35 -29.32
C ASP A 146 11.76 15.03 -30.69
N ASN A 147 10.82 15.98 -30.83
CA ASN A 147 10.69 16.81 -32.02
C ASN A 147 11.73 17.95 -32.10
N ALA A 148 12.49 18.21 -31.03
CA ALA A 148 13.32 19.41 -30.88
C ALA A 148 14.79 19.19 -31.25
N THR A 149 15.39 18.05 -30.89
CA THR A 149 16.85 17.86 -31.01
C THR A 149 17.30 17.05 -32.23
N LYS A 150 16.36 16.59 -33.09
CA LYS A 150 16.60 15.57 -34.13
C LYS A 150 17.23 14.28 -33.56
N SER A 151 17.14 14.07 -32.25
CA SER A 151 17.61 12.84 -31.62
C SER A 151 16.69 11.68 -31.98
N ASN A 152 17.30 10.56 -32.36
CA ASN A 152 16.60 9.28 -32.54
C ASN A 152 16.44 8.52 -31.22
N ALA A 153 16.66 9.18 -30.07
CA ALA A 153 16.49 8.57 -28.75
C ALA A 153 15.03 8.18 -28.52
N THR A 154 14.81 6.91 -28.18
CA THR A 154 13.48 6.33 -27.98
C THR A 154 13.12 6.33 -26.49
N PHE A 155 13.04 7.53 -25.92
CA PHE A 155 12.67 7.76 -24.53
C PHE A 155 11.56 8.80 -24.44
N ASN A 156 10.73 8.69 -23.40
CA ASN A 156 9.65 9.64 -23.13
C ASN A 156 9.59 9.94 -21.63
N ILE A 157 9.06 11.12 -21.29
CA ILE A 157 8.80 11.56 -19.92
C ILE A 157 7.30 11.58 -19.71
N ILE A 158 6.81 10.76 -18.79
CA ILE A 158 5.38 10.69 -18.46
C ILE A 158 5.15 10.65 -16.95
N SER A 159 3.92 10.97 -16.56
CA SER A 159 3.47 11.04 -15.18
C SER A 159 2.26 10.15 -14.95
N GLY A 160 2.17 9.53 -13.78
CA GLY A 160 1.06 8.70 -13.36
C GLY A 160 1.43 7.79 -12.20
N THR A 161 0.43 7.34 -11.43
CA THR A 161 0.64 6.22 -10.48
C THR A 161 1.12 4.96 -11.19
N SER A 162 0.80 4.81 -12.47
CA SER A 162 1.36 3.83 -13.40
C SER A 162 2.90 3.84 -13.50
N MET A 163 3.56 4.96 -13.19
CA MET A 163 5.02 5.07 -13.14
C MET A 163 5.56 4.77 -11.74
N SER A 164 4.80 5.08 -10.68
CA SER A 164 5.14 4.69 -9.31
C SER A 164 5.12 3.17 -9.11
N THR A 165 4.14 2.48 -9.70
CA THR A 165 4.00 1.02 -9.61
C THR A 165 5.28 0.26 -9.98
N PRO A 166 5.88 0.42 -11.18
CA PRO A 166 7.11 -0.30 -11.54
C PRO A 166 8.33 0.09 -10.69
N HIS A 167 8.36 1.30 -10.09
CA HIS A 167 9.39 1.62 -9.10
C HIS A 167 9.25 0.73 -7.86
N LEU A 168 8.05 0.63 -7.31
CA LEU A 168 7.75 -0.19 -6.14
C LEU A 168 7.91 -1.69 -6.43
N SER A 169 7.49 -2.16 -7.61
CA SER A 169 7.72 -3.53 -8.07
C SER A 169 9.21 -3.87 -8.14
N GLY A 170 10.03 -2.96 -8.68
CA GLY A 170 11.47 -3.17 -8.72
C GLY A 170 12.12 -3.20 -7.33
N ILE A 171 11.61 -2.42 -6.38
CA ILE A 171 12.06 -2.48 -4.98
C ILE A 171 11.63 -3.82 -4.34
N ALA A 172 10.39 -4.26 -4.56
CA ALA A 172 9.92 -5.56 -4.08
C ALA A 172 10.76 -6.72 -4.65
N ALA A 173 11.13 -6.66 -5.93
CA ALA A 173 12.00 -7.66 -6.55
C ALA A 173 13.41 -7.68 -5.93
N LEU A 174 13.98 -6.51 -5.63
CA LEU A 174 15.26 -6.43 -4.91
C LEU A 174 15.15 -7.02 -3.50
N LEU A 175 14.07 -6.71 -2.78
CA LEU A 175 13.82 -7.26 -1.45
C LEU A 175 13.60 -8.77 -1.48
N LYS A 176 12.91 -9.30 -2.49
CA LYS A 176 12.75 -10.75 -2.69
C LYS A 176 14.10 -11.42 -2.98
N SER A 177 14.97 -10.76 -3.75
CA SER A 177 16.31 -11.26 -4.03
C SER A 177 17.21 -11.27 -2.79
N SER A 178 17.15 -10.25 -1.94
CA SER A 178 17.93 -10.18 -0.69
C SER A 178 17.34 -11.03 0.44
N HIS A 179 16.02 -11.24 0.42
CA HIS A 179 15.28 -12.02 1.41
C HIS A 179 14.38 -13.07 0.75
N PRO A 180 14.94 -14.17 0.21
CA PRO A 180 14.19 -15.16 -0.58
C PRO A 180 13.02 -15.80 0.19
N ASP A 181 13.16 -15.93 1.50
CA ASP A 181 12.15 -16.57 2.37
C ASP A 181 11.01 -15.62 2.77
N TRP A 182 11.07 -14.34 2.41
CA TRP A 182 10.00 -13.41 2.74
C TRP A 182 8.77 -13.66 1.88
N SER A 183 7.63 -13.68 2.55
CA SER A 183 6.31 -13.67 1.92
C SER A 183 6.03 -12.31 1.25
N PRO A 184 5.05 -12.22 0.34
CA PRO A 184 4.57 -10.95 -0.17
C PRO A 184 4.17 -9.97 0.93
N ALA A 185 3.54 -10.45 2.00
CA ALA A 185 3.15 -9.65 3.15
C ALA A 185 4.35 -9.12 3.95
N ALA A 186 5.40 -9.93 4.11
CA ALA A 186 6.65 -9.52 4.75
C ALA A 186 7.36 -8.41 3.94
N ILE A 187 7.48 -8.58 2.62
CA ILE A 187 8.04 -7.55 1.72
C ILE A 187 7.23 -6.26 1.80
N LYS A 188 5.90 -6.37 1.76
CA LYS A 188 4.99 -5.23 1.91
C LYS A 188 5.19 -4.51 3.24
N SER A 189 5.24 -5.28 4.34
CA SER A 189 5.47 -4.74 5.67
C SER A 189 6.80 -4.00 5.75
N ALA A 190 7.87 -4.56 5.19
CA ALA A 190 9.18 -3.93 5.20
C ALA A 190 9.15 -2.57 4.47
N ILE A 191 8.53 -2.53 3.28
CA ILE A 191 8.34 -1.29 2.49
C ILE A 191 7.56 -0.23 3.27
N MET A 192 6.44 -0.62 3.89
CA MET A 192 5.55 0.31 4.59
C MET A 192 6.16 0.82 5.88
N THR A 193 6.63 -0.07 6.74
CA THR A 193 7.05 0.29 8.11
C THR A 193 8.34 1.08 8.17
N SER A 194 9.14 1.04 7.10
CA SER A 194 10.41 1.75 6.97
C SER A 194 10.31 3.05 6.15
N ALA A 195 9.10 3.44 5.75
CA ALA A 195 8.86 4.59 4.88
C ALA A 195 9.24 5.93 5.53
N ASN A 196 9.56 6.93 4.71
CA ASN A 196 9.82 8.29 5.16
C ASN A 196 8.54 9.13 5.07
N VAL A 197 8.17 9.80 6.16
CA VAL A 197 7.03 10.75 6.19
C VAL A 197 7.45 12.20 5.97
N LEU A 198 8.75 12.45 5.83
CA LEU A 198 9.34 13.78 5.65
C LEU A 198 9.89 13.94 4.24
N ASN A 199 9.86 15.18 3.75
CA ASN A 199 10.50 15.61 2.52
C ASN A 199 11.99 15.92 2.73
N LEU A 200 12.69 16.31 1.65
CA LEU A 200 14.11 16.63 1.68
C LEU A 200 14.45 17.83 2.59
N ALA A 201 13.48 18.71 2.88
CA ALA A 201 13.60 19.80 3.84
C ALA A 201 13.37 19.36 5.30
N GLY A 202 13.10 18.07 5.56
CA GLY A 202 12.79 17.56 6.90
C GLY A 202 11.40 17.94 7.40
N LEU A 203 10.51 18.41 6.51
CA LEU A 203 9.13 18.77 6.82
C LEU A 203 8.18 17.64 6.42
N PRO A 204 6.98 17.53 7.01
CA PRO A 204 5.97 16.58 6.56
C PRO A 204 5.72 16.68 5.04
N ILE A 205 5.53 15.53 4.40
CA ILE A 205 5.20 15.47 2.96
C ILE A 205 3.91 16.25 2.69
N VAL A 206 3.91 17.02 1.61
CA VAL A 206 2.76 17.80 1.12
C VAL A 206 2.25 17.27 -0.21
N ASP A 207 1.05 17.66 -0.63
CA ASP A 207 0.59 17.49 -2.00
C ASP A 207 1.14 18.60 -2.92
N GLN A 208 0.96 18.46 -4.23
CA GLN A 208 1.35 19.49 -5.22
C GLN A 208 0.62 20.83 -5.06
N ARG A 209 -0.45 20.88 -4.26
CA ARG A 209 -1.16 22.11 -3.88
C ARG A 209 -0.66 22.68 -2.55
N LEU A 210 0.42 22.12 -2.00
CA LEU A 210 1.08 22.50 -0.75
C LEU A 210 0.21 22.27 0.51
N ASN A 211 -0.82 21.43 0.41
CA ASN A 211 -1.55 20.95 1.58
C ASN A 211 -0.76 19.81 2.21
N LEU A 212 -0.86 19.65 3.54
CA LEU A 212 -0.27 18.49 4.22
C LEU A 212 -0.80 17.19 3.61
N GLY A 213 0.11 16.27 3.29
CA GLY A 213 -0.23 14.93 2.83
C GLY A 213 -0.78 14.12 3.99
N ASP A 214 -2.10 13.98 4.05
CA ASP A 214 -2.76 13.15 5.06
C ASP A 214 -2.50 11.64 4.86
N VAL A 215 -2.96 10.83 5.81
CA VAL A 215 -2.78 9.37 5.77
C VAL A 215 -3.41 8.71 4.53
N TYR A 216 -4.47 9.28 3.96
CA TYR A 216 -5.12 8.81 2.73
C TYR A 216 -4.41 9.29 1.44
N ALA A 217 -3.44 10.18 1.58
CA ALA A 217 -2.56 10.65 0.53
C ALA A 217 -1.26 9.85 0.47
N ILE A 218 -0.61 9.70 1.62
CA ILE A 218 0.76 9.16 1.69
C ILE A 218 0.81 7.69 2.13
N GLY A 219 -0.27 7.16 2.69
CA GLY A 219 -0.25 5.84 3.33
C GLY A 219 0.76 5.82 4.46
N ALA A 220 1.75 4.92 4.37
CA ALA A 220 2.88 4.89 5.29
C ALA A 220 3.96 5.96 5.01
N GLY A 221 3.95 6.58 3.84
CA GLY A 221 4.93 7.59 3.43
C GLY A 221 5.65 7.23 2.13
N HIS A 222 6.76 7.92 1.86
CA HIS A 222 7.59 7.67 0.69
C HIS A 222 8.53 6.49 0.90
N VAL A 223 8.59 5.61 -0.09
CA VAL A 223 9.41 4.41 -0.05
C VAL A 223 10.89 4.72 0.23
N ASN A 224 11.52 3.90 1.07
CA ASN A 224 12.94 3.95 1.41
C ASN A 224 13.56 2.56 1.21
N PRO A 225 14.13 2.25 0.03
CA PRO A 225 14.61 0.91 -0.29
C PRO A 225 15.68 0.39 0.68
N THR A 226 16.60 1.25 1.11
CA THR A 226 17.69 0.88 2.01
C THR A 226 17.17 0.47 3.38
N LYS A 227 16.22 1.22 3.94
CA LYS A 227 15.61 0.84 5.22
C LYS A 227 14.66 -0.35 5.10
N ALA A 228 13.99 -0.50 3.95
CA ALA A 228 13.11 -1.65 3.71
C ALA A 228 13.90 -2.97 3.62
N ASN A 229 15.19 -2.92 3.26
CA ASN A 229 16.05 -4.10 3.24
C ASN A 229 16.46 -4.59 4.66
N ASP A 230 16.38 -3.73 5.67
CA ASP A 230 16.65 -4.07 7.08
C ASP A 230 15.63 -3.35 7.97
N PRO A 231 14.36 -3.81 7.98
CA PRO A 231 13.26 -3.10 8.65
C PRO A 231 13.22 -3.36 10.16
N GLY A 232 13.98 -4.33 10.68
CA GLY A 232 13.95 -4.75 12.08
C GLY A 232 12.78 -5.69 12.39
N LEU A 233 11.54 -5.20 12.27
CA LEU A 233 10.33 -6.02 12.46
C LEU A 233 9.45 -6.01 11.21
N ILE A 234 8.71 -7.10 11.01
CA ILE A 234 7.70 -7.20 9.95
C ILE A 234 6.38 -7.79 10.47
N TYR A 235 5.28 -7.30 9.91
CA TYR A 235 3.93 -7.82 10.04
C TYR A 235 3.69 -8.82 8.91
N ASP A 236 3.86 -10.09 9.23
CA ASP A 236 3.71 -11.18 8.26
C ASP A 236 2.28 -11.72 8.30
N THR A 237 1.67 -11.93 7.14
CA THR A 237 0.34 -12.51 6.97
C THR A 237 0.47 -13.69 6.01
N GLN A 238 -0.06 -14.84 6.41
CA GLN A 238 -0.03 -16.02 5.57
C GLN A 238 -1.20 -16.01 4.57
N PRO A 239 -1.05 -16.62 3.39
CA PRO A 239 -2.16 -16.66 2.42
C PRO A 239 -3.46 -17.25 2.97
N MET A 240 -3.35 -18.19 3.92
CA MET A 240 -4.51 -18.79 4.59
C MET A 240 -5.25 -17.85 5.54
N ASP A 241 -4.59 -16.79 6.04
CA ASP A 241 -5.23 -15.78 6.91
C ASP A 241 -6.21 -14.89 6.14
N TYR A 242 -6.05 -14.78 4.80
CA TYR A 242 -6.98 -14.04 3.97
C TYR A 242 -8.35 -14.71 3.85
N ILE A 243 -8.45 -16.04 4.02
CA ILE A 243 -9.73 -16.76 3.94
C ILE A 243 -10.69 -16.36 5.09
N PRO A 244 -10.32 -16.46 6.38
CA PRO A 244 -11.17 -15.99 7.47
C PRO A 244 -11.35 -14.47 7.45
N TYR A 245 -10.42 -13.71 6.84
CA TYR A 245 -10.63 -12.29 6.57
C TYR A 245 -11.73 -12.04 5.53
N LEU A 246 -11.78 -12.77 4.42
CA LEU A 246 -12.88 -12.70 3.45
C LEU A 246 -14.22 -13.08 4.10
N CYS A 247 -14.23 -14.07 5.01
CA CYS A 247 -15.40 -14.37 5.83
C CYS A 247 -15.83 -13.18 6.71
N GLY A 248 -14.87 -12.41 7.25
CA GLY A 248 -15.12 -11.22 8.05
C GLY A 248 -15.59 -9.98 7.28
N LEU A 249 -15.51 -10.01 5.96
CA LEU A 249 -16.15 -9.03 5.08
C LEU A 249 -17.63 -9.35 4.83
N ASN A 250 -18.19 -10.37 5.49
CA ASN A 250 -19.54 -10.89 5.28
C ASN A 250 -19.81 -11.37 3.85
N TYR A 251 -18.78 -11.84 3.14
CA TYR A 251 -18.96 -12.49 1.85
C TYR A 251 -19.58 -13.88 2.02
N THR A 252 -20.44 -14.26 1.09
CA THR A 252 -21.01 -15.60 1.02
C THR A 252 -19.95 -16.61 0.60
N GLU A 253 -20.13 -17.88 0.98
CA GLU A 253 -19.21 -18.96 0.57
C GLU A 253 -19.06 -19.08 -0.96
N LYS A 254 -20.08 -18.68 -1.73
CA LYS A 254 -20.03 -18.62 -3.20
C LYS A 254 -19.12 -17.51 -3.70
N GLU A 255 -19.19 -16.32 -3.10
CA GLU A 255 -18.32 -15.19 -3.43
C GLU A 255 -16.86 -15.48 -3.04
N ILE A 256 -16.65 -16.09 -1.87
CA ILE A 256 -15.32 -16.54 -1.45
C ILE A 256 -14.78 -17.61 -2.40
N HIS A 257 -15.63 -18.51 -2.91
CA HIS A 257 -15.22 -19.49 -3.90
C HIS A 257 -14.72 -18.86 -5.21
N ILE A 258 -15.30 -17.73 -5.65
CA ILE A 258 -14.82 -16.99 -6.84
C ILE A 258 -13.39 -16.49 -6.62
N ILE A 259 -13.07 -15.98 -5.43
CA ILE A 259 -11.74 -15.43 -5.12
C ILE A 259 -10.73 -16.56 -4.92
N THR A 260 -11.10 -17.55 -4.10
CA THR A 260 -10.17 -18.57 -3.60
C THR A 260 -10.05 -19.78 -4.52
N GLN A 261 -10.99 -19.97 -5.44
CA GLN A 261 -11.16 -21.18 -6.26
C GLN A 261 -11.27 -22.47 -5.42
N GLN A 262 -11.59 -22.35 -4.12
CA GLN A 262 -11.68 -23.44 -3.16
C GLN A 262 -13.03 -23.37 -2.43
N LYS A 263 -13.53 -24.51 -1.94
CA LYS A 263 -14.74 -24.53 -1.10
C LYS A 263 -14.35 -24.15 0.32
N VAL A 264 -14.94 -23.08 0.84
CA VAL A 264 -14.68 -22.56 2.18
C VAL A 264 -15.96 -22.61 3.01
N ASN A 265 -15.83 -23.02 4.26
CA ASN A 265 -16.89 -22.90 5.26
C ASN A 265 -16.46 -21.93 6.37
N CYS A 266 -17.06 -20.75 6.39
CA CYS A 266 -16.70 -19.68 7.34
C CYS A 266 -16.92 -20.08 8.81
N SER A 267 -17.85 -20.99 9.09
CA SER A 267 -18.08 -21.49 10.46
C SER A 267 -16.94 -22.38 10.95
N GLN A 268 -16.18 -23.00 10.04
CA GLN A 268 -15.06 -23.89 10.38
C GLN A 268 -13.72 -23.14 10.42
N VAL A 269 -13.48 -22.23 9.47
CA VAL A 269 -12.21 -21.48 9.40
C VAL A 269 -12.18 -20.27 10.33
N GLY A 270 -13.33 -19.84 10.84
CA GLY A 270 -13.46 -18.67 11.68
C GLY A 270 -13.53 -17.36 10.88
N VAL A 271 -13.49 -16.25 11.61
CA VAL A 271 -13.68 -14.91 11.06
C VAL A 271 -12.59 -13.99 11.59
N ILE A 272 -11.93 -13.25 10.70
CA ILE A 272 -11.05 -12.13 11.04
C ILE A 272 -11.80 -10.84 10.66
N PRO A 273 -12.21 -10.02 11.62
CA PRO A 273 -12.79 -8.70 11.35
C PRO A 273 -11.85 -7.86 10.50
N GLU A 274 -12.43 -6.96 9.71
CA GLU A 274 -11.70 -6.24 8.67
C GLU A 274 -10.42 -5.53 9.15
N ALA A 275 -10.50 -4.77 10.25
CA ALA A 275 -9.37 -4.05 10.84
C ALA A 275 -8.43 -4.94 11.70
N GLN A 276 -8.78 -6.21 11.90
CA GLN A 276 -8.05 -7.19 12.73
C GLN A 276 -7.01 -7.99 11.93
N LEU A 277 -7.00 -7.91 10.60
CA LEU A 277 -5.94 -8.51 9.79
C LEU A 277 -4.55 -8.04 10.27
N ASN A 278 -3.55 -8.93 10.24
CA ASN A 278 -2.18 -8.62 10.68
C ASN A 278 -1.44 -7.70 9.68
N TYR A 279 -1.96 -6.49 9.52
CA TYR A 279 -1.57 -5.53 8.51
C TYR A 279 -0.70 -4.42 9.14
N PRO A 280 0.30 -3.87 8.42
CA PRO A 280 1.24 -2.87 8.95
C PRO A 280 0.63 -1.45 9.12
N SER A 281 -0.70 -1.34 9.19
CA SER A 281 -1.44 -0.11 9.48
C SER A 281 -2.76 -0.42 10.19
N PHE A 282 -3.41 0.63 10.68
CA PHE A 282 -4.74 0.57 11.27
C PHE A 282 -5.67 1.53 10.52
N SER A 283 -6.85 1.03 10.12
CA SER A 283 -7.96 1.85 9.62
C SER A 283 -9.20 1.44 10.39
N ILE A 284 -9.76 2.36 11.16
CA ILE A 284 -10.78 2.06 12.17
C ILE A 284 -11.97 2.98 11.93
N LYS A 285 -13.18 2.44 12.08
CA LYS A 285 -14.42 3.22 12.02
C LYS A 285 -14.94 3.48 13.43
N ILE A 286 -15.34 4.71 13.67
CA ILE A 286 -15.99 5.14 14.91
C ILE A 286 -17.31 5.79 14.53
N GLY A 287 -18.40 5.27 15.07
CA GLY A 287 -19.75 5.71 14.73
C GLY A 287 -20.76 5.22 15.76
N SER A 288 -22.03 5.57 15.59
CA SER A 288 -23.07 5.17 16.56
C SER A 288 -23.36 3.68 16.60
N ASN A 289 -22.97 2.96 15.55
CA ASN A 289 -23.15 1.51 15.45
C ASN A 289 -21.91 0.76 15.94
N GLU A 290 -20.83 1.47 16.24
CA GLU A 290 -19.56 0.89 16.67
C GLU A 290 -19.39 0.96 18.18
N SER A 291 -18.59 0.04 18.71
CA SER A 291 -18.24 0.07 20.14
C SER A 291 -17.37 1.27 20.46
N GLN A 292 -17.58 1.85 21.64
CA GLN A 292 -16.77 2.98 22.14
C GLN A 292 -15.29 2.59 22.26
N SER A 293 -15.00 1.38 22.74
CA SER A 293 -13.65 0.81 22.76
C SER A 293 -13.56 -0.33 21.76
N GLN A 294 -12.51 -0.34 20.95
CA GLN A 294 -12.21 -1.36 19.95
C GLN A 294 -10.80 -1.90 20.18
N TYR A 295 -10.67 -3.23 20.16
CA TYR A 295 -9.42 -3.93 20.43
C TYR A 295 -8.93 -4.63 19.19
N TYR A 296 -7.65 -4.47 18.89
CA TYR A 296 -6.97 -5.16 17.80
C TYR A 296 -5.69 -5.81 18.28
N THR A 297 -5.30 -6.89 17.62
CA THR A 297 -3.98 -7.49 17.81
C THR A 297 -3.14 -7.35 16.56
N ARG A 298 -1.83 -7.30 16.77
CA ARG A 298 -0.83 -7.44 15.71
C ARG A 298 0.27 -8.36 16.17
N THR A 299 0.78 -9.16 15.25
CA THR A 299 1.92 -10.05 15.48
C THR A 299 3.08 -9.60 14.61
N VAL A 300 4.18 -9.23 15.25
CA VAL A 300 5.42 -8.85 14.58
C VAL A 300 6.45 -9.96 14.70
N ARG A 301 7.21 -10.17 13.63
CA ARG A 301 8.36 -11.08 13.58
C ARG A 301 9.64 -10.27 13.52
N ASN A 302 10.60 -10.59 14.38
CA ASN A 302 11.94 -9.99 14.34
C ASN A 302 12.74 -10.54 13.15
N VAL A 303 13.13 -9.67 12.22
CA VAL A 303 14.04 -9.99 11.10
C VAL A 303 15.36 -9.22 11.21
N GLY A 304 15.53 -8.43 12.26
CA GLY A 304 16.79 -7.81 12.64
C GLY A 304 17.65 -8.71 13.55
N PRO A 305 18.62 -8.13 14.26
CA PRO A 305 19.48 -8.85 15.18
C PRO A 305 18.71 -9.56 16.30
N ALA A 306 19.25 -10.68 16.76
CA ALA A 306 18.83 -11.31 18.02
C ALA A 306 19.11 -10.36 19.21
N SER A 307 18.39 -10.54 20.33
CA SER A 307 18.51 -9.68 21.52
C SER A 307 18.23 -8.20 21.24
N SER A 308 17.10 -7.92 20.60
CA SER A 308 16.64 -6.56 20.28
C SER A 308 15.44 -6.16 21.16
N THR A 309 15.48 -4.95 21.71
CA THR A 309 14.36 -4.36 22.46
C THR A 309 13.80 -3.16 21.71
N TYR A 310 12.47 -3.12 21.62
CA TYR A 310 11.73 -2.04 20.99
C TYR A 310 10.81 -1.37 22.00
N ASN A 311 10.92 -0.05 22.10
CA ASN A 311 10.06 0.79 22.92
C ASN A 311 8.92 1.36 22.08
N LEU A 312 7.77 1.51 22.72
CA LEU A 312 6.61 2.09 22.07
C LEU A 312 6.69 3.62 22.01
N ASP A 313 6.34 4.15 20.85
CA ASP A 313 6.12 5.57 20.61
C ASP A 313 4.82 5.76 19.81
N LEU A 314 3.98 6.71 20.22
CA LEU A 314 2.61 6.86 19.73
C LEU A 314 2.30 8.32 19.36
N LEU A 315 1.59 8.48 18.25
CA LEU A 315 0.79 9.68 17.98
C LEU A 315 -0.67 9.27 17.98
N VAL A 316 -1.39 9.69 19.02
CA VAL A 316 -2.80 9.35 19.20
C VAL A 316 -3.65 10.15 18.22
N PRO A 317 -4.56 9.51 17.46
CA PRO A 317 -5.48 10.22 16.57
C PRO A 317 -6.38 11.20 17.32
N HIS A 318 -6.82 12.26 16.62
CA HIS A 318 -7.74 13.26 17.14
C HIS A 318 -8.99 12.63 17.77
N LYS A 319 -9.39 13.07 18.98
CA LYS A 319 -10.57 12.59 19.73
C LYS A 319 -10.58 11.09 20.05
N MET A 320 -9.39 10.50 20.20
CA MET A 320 -9.23 9.10 20.58
C MET A 320 -8.33 8.98 21.79
N GLY A 321 -8.59 7.99 22.64
CA GLY A 321 -7.63 7.36 23.52
C GLY A 321 -7.00 6.15 22.84
N MET A 322 -5.76 5.82 23.22
CA MET A 322 -5.05 4.67 22.68
C MET A 322 -4.21 4.00 23.77
N SER A 323 -4.29 2.68 23.88
CA SER A 323 -3.46 1.88 24.80
C SER A 323 -2.83 0.71 24.04
N VAL A 324 -1.59 0.33 24.40
CA VAL A 324 -0.87 -0.78 23.77
C VAL A 324 -0.24 -1.66 24.83
N ASN A 325 -0.43 -2.97 24.71
CA ASN A 325 0.09 -3.95 25.67
C ASN A 325 0.67 -5.19 24.95
N PRO A 326 1.94 -5.58 25.24
CA PRO A 326 2.91 -4.90 26.10
C PRO A 326 3.43 -3.60 25.47
N GLY A 327 3.86 -2.63 26.29
CA GLY A 327 4.46 -1.37 25.82
C GLY A 327 5.95 -1.47 25.43
N VAL A 328 6.55 -2.66 25.60
CA VAL A 328 7.93 -2.97 25.23
C VAL A 328 7.96 -4.36 24.62
N LEU A 329 8.63 -4.54 23.49
CA LEU A 329 8.86 -5.84 22.86
C LEU A 329 10.33 -6.21 22.98
N THR A 330 10.62 -7.37 23.57
CA THR A 330 11.99 -7.89 23.70
C THR A 330 12.11 -9.22 22.98
N PHE A 331 12.96 -9.26 21.96
CA PHE A 331 13.22 -10.45 21.16
C PHE A 331 14.59 -11.01 21.52
N THR A 332 14.64 -12.29 21.91
CA THR A 332 15.89 -13.01 22.22
C THR A 332 16.49 -13.67 20.99
N GLU A 333 15.67 -13.98 19.98
CA GLU A 333 16.07 -14.72 18.78
C GLU A 333 15.64 -14.01 17.48
N VAL A 334 16.32 -14.34 16.37
CA VAL A 334 15.86 -13.98 15.02
C VAL A 334 14.63 -14.83 14.69
N ASN A 335 13.68 -14.27 13.96
CA ASN A 335 12.38 -14.87 13.61
C ASN A 335 11.42 -15.14 14.77
N GLN A 336 11.77 -14.76 16.01
CA GLN A 336 10.83 -14.78 17.12
C GLN A 336 9.65 -13.86 16.81
N LYS A 337 8.44 -14.34 17.12
CA LYS A 337 7.18 -13.61 16.96
C LYS A 337 6.69 -13.13 18.32
N ILE A 338 6.21 -11.89 18.38
CA ILE A 338 5.52 -11.34 19.54
C ILE A 338 4.21 -10.71 19.09
N THR A 339 3.14 -11.02 19.80
CA THR A 339 1.82 -10.41 19.60
C THR A 339 1.62 -9.32 20.63
N PHE A 340 1.18 -8.16 20.17
CA PHE A 340 0.75 -7.05 21.03
C PHE A 340 -0.70 -6.68 20.72
N HIS A 341 -1.33 -6.03 21.70
CA HIS A 341 -2.71 -5.60 21.67
C HIS A 341 -2.73 -4.07 21.60
N VAL A 342 -3.68 -3.53 20.84
CA VAL A 342 -3.93 -2.11 20.70
C VAL A 342 -5.41 -1.87 20.98
N GLU A 343 -5.69 -0.98 21.90
CA GLU A 343 -7.04 -0.50 22.19
C GLU A 343 -7.19 0.92 21.66
N PHE A 344 -8.31 1.17 20.98
CA PHE A 344 -8.74 2.48 20.54
C PHE A 344 -10.05 2.84 21.24
N ILE A 345 -10.06 3.98 21.93
CA ILE A 345 -11.19 4.41 22.75
C ILE A 345 -11.70 5.73 22.18
N ALA A 346 -12.93 5.78 21.69
CA ALA A 346 -13.55 7.03 21.27
C ALA A 346 -13.79 7.95 22.46
N GLU A 347 -13.24 9.16 22.42
CA GLU A 347 -13.53 10.19 23.42
C GLU A 347 -14.96 10.73 23.26
N ASP A 348 -15.47 11.36 24.31
CA ASP A 348 -16.76 12.04 24.27
C ASP A 348 -16.78 13.10 23.15
N GLY A 349 -17.71 12.92 22.22
CA GLY A 349 -17.87 13.81 21.07
C GLY A 349 -16.96 13.51 19.88
N ALA A 350 -16.26 12.37 19.86
CA ALA A 350 -15.58 11.88 18.66
C ALA A 350 -16.52 11.91 17.44
N GLY A 351 -16.07 12.52 16.35
CA GLY A 351 -16.85 12.68 15.12
C GLY A 351 -17.94 13.77 15.14
N LYS A 352 -18.09 14.54 16.22
CA LYS A 352 -19.15 15.58 16.33
C LYS A 352 -18.66 17.01 16.11
N ASP A 353 -17.37 17.21 15.90
CA ASP A 353 -16.72 18.52 15.77
C ASP A 353 -16.44 18.94 14.31
N GLY A 354 -16.98 18.19 13.35
CA GLY A 354 -16.81 18.47 11.91
C GLY A 354 -15.50 17.97 11.32
N VAL A 355 -14.66 17.27 12.09
CA VAL A 355 -13.46 16.59 11.59
C VAL A 355 -13.85 15.22 11.04
N ALA A 356 -13.65 15.01 9.73
CA ALA A 356 -14.07 13.78 9.06
C ALA A 356 -13.26 12.53 9.45
N PHE A 357 -12.00 12.71 9.85
CA PHE A 357 -11.13 11.60 10.26
C PHE A 357 -10.02 12.06 11.21
N GLY A 358 -9.57 11.16 12.08
CA GLY A 358 -8.35 11.28 12.86
C GLY A 358 -7.20 10.52 12.18
N GLN A 359 -5.97 10.99 12.37
CA GLN A 359 -4.77 10.28 11.91
C GLN A 359 -3.68 10.27 13.00
N GLY A 360 -2.87 9.23 13.01
CA GLY A 360 -1.83 9.02 14.01
C GLY A 360 -0.83 7.95 13.57
N TYR A 361 -0.02 7.46 14.51
CA TYR A 361 0.87 6.32 14.25
C TYR A 361 1.15 5.52 15.53
N LEU A 362 1.48 4.25 15.33
CA LEU A 362 2.15 3.39 16.30
C LEU A 362 3.56 3.13 15.79
N ARG A 363 4.59 3.38 16.60
CA ARG A 363 5.98 3.18 16.23
C ARG A 363 6.72 2.35 17.27
N TRP A 364 7.36 1.28 16.82
CA TRP A 364 8.33 0.53 17.61
C TRP A 364 9.73 1.07 17.33
N VAL A 365 10.42 1.54 18.37
CA VAL A 365 11.73 2.20 18.28
C VAL A 365 12.78 1.35 18.98
N SER A 366 13.84 0.98 18.25
CA SER A 366 15.08 0.44 18.80
C SER A 366 16.25 1.40 18.51
N ASP A 367 17.45 1.05 18.95
CA ASP A 367 18.66 1.84 18.67
C ASP A 367 18.95 1.99 17.16
N LYS A 368 18.48 1.04 16.34
CA LYS A 368 18.77 0.98 14.89
C LYS A 368 17.54 1.12 14.01
N HIS A 369 16.36 0.73 14.50
CA HIS A 369 15.17 0.54 13.67
C HIS A 369 13.98 1.33 14.19
N ASN A 370 13.22 1.92 13.26
CA ASN A 370 11.93 2.53 13.51
C ASN A 370 10.88 1.81 12.66
N VAL A 371 9.97 1.09 13.30
CA VAL A 371 8.92 0.32 12.62
C VAL A 371 7.61 1.05 12.84
N THR A 372 7.17 1.82 11.82
CA THR A 372 6.05 2.75 11.95
C THR A 372 4.82 2.22 11.23
N SER A 373 3.69 2.17 11.94
CA SER A 373 2.39 1.81 11.39
C SER A 373 1.45 3.02 11.44
N PRO A 374 1.01 3.57 10.28
CA PRO A 374 0.08 4.67 10.26
C PRO A 374 -1.30 4.22 10.77
N ILE A 375 -2.02 5.16 11.38
CA ILE A 375 -3.36 4.96 11.93
C ILE A 375 -4.30 5.97 11.27
N ALA A 376 -5.44 5.49 10.79
CA ALA A 376 -6.55 6.30 10.32
C ALA A 376 -7.81 5.93 11.09
N VAL A 377 -8.56 6.95 11.53
CA VAL A 377 -9.83 6.80 12.25
C VAL A 377 -10.89 7.55 11.47
N ILE A 378 -11.83 6.82 10.87
CA ILE A 378 -12.96 7.37 10.13
C ILE A 378 -14.08 7.64 11.12
N PHE A 379 -14.57 8.87 11.17
CA PHE A 379 -15.74 9.22 11.98
C PHE A 379 -16.98 9.19 11.09
N ASP A 380 -17.97 8.37 11.45
CA ASP A 380 -19.28 8.42 10.81
C ASP A 380 -19.99 9.71 11.24
N SER A 381 -20.07 10.67 10.32
CA SER A 381 -20.92 11.85 10.49
C SER A 381 -22.39 11.43 10.45
N LYS A 382 -23.12 11.63 11.55
CA LYS A 382 -24.58 11.62 11.54
C LYS A 382 -25.15 12.92 11.01
#